data_AF-A0A3N5IZD9-F1
#
_entry.id   AF-A0A3N5IZD9-F1
#
_cell.length_a   1.000
_cell.length_b   1.000
_cell.length_c   1.000
_cell.angle_alpha   90.00
_cell.angle_beta   90.00
_cell.angle_gamma   90.00
#
_symmetry.space_group_name_H-M   'P 1'
#
loop_
_entity.id
_entity.type
_entity.pdbx_description
1 polymer ?
#
loop_
_entity_poly.entity_id
_entity_poly.type
_entity_poly.pdbx_seq_one_letter_code
_entity_poly.pdbx_strand_id
1 'polypeptide(L)'
;MRSLFLVLTLLVPTVGAAAEAPREFAVDGWYSWQVAAVDDAPGWCCVDWNRGRSTATACDLDANDFNFGHFNFTDDGSHAADEGELQVYALIRGGEAVRVRAMSPACPVETQEPITDLGHVEPAASLAWLRQWVRDDDSNALAAIALHRGPESLAFLTDLALHEEDKELREEAVFWLGQARIAESLSTIVELMFGDEDPDMRAHAAFALAQSSAPERTELLIRQGREDRDAGVRGEAWMWLAQSGAPESEAAIFAALREDPSADGREQAVFALSELPDDRAVGSLTQIVRDTGMDLAIREQALFWLAQSDSDEAYETIDALLSTRD
;
A
#
# COMPACT_ATOMS: atom_id res chain seq x y z
N MET A 1 -66.69 -37.09 -8.80
CA MET A 1 -65.69 -36.42 -7.95
C MET A 1 -64.39 -36.36 -8.72
N ARG A 2 -64.08 -35.19 -9.31
CA ARG A 2 -62.85 -34.93 -10.07
C ARG A 2 -61.89 -34.18 -9.13
N SER A 3 -60.76 -34.79 -8.77
CA SER A 3 -59.68 -34.10 -8.08
C SER A 3 -58.73 -33.52 -9.12
N LEU A 4 -58.74 -32.19 -9.28
CA LEU A 4 -57.70 -31.45 -9.98
C LEU A 4 -56.47 -31.40 -9.07
N PHE A 5 -55.37 -32.05 -9.48
CA PHE A 5 -54.05 -31.78 -8.90
C PHE A 5 -53.44 -30.60 -9.65
N LEU A 6 -53.31 -29.47 -8.95
CA LEU A 6 -52.58 -28.29 -9.44
C LEU A 6 -51.08 -28.57 -9.24
N VAL A 7 -50.37 -28.90 -10.32
CA VAL A 7 -48.91 -29.00 -10.29
C VAL A 7 -48.36 -27.58 -10.40
N LEU A 8 -47.90 -27.03 -9.28
CA LEU A 8 -47.21 -25.75 -9.23
C LEU A 8 -45.75 -25.98 -9.65
N THR A 9 -45.45 -25.77 -10.93
CA THR A 9 -44.07 -25.70 -11.42
C THR A 9 -43.41 -24.45 -10.86
N LEU A 10 -42.58 -24.63 -9.83
CA LEU A 10 -41.62 -23.62 -9.38
C LEU A 10 -40.62 -23.38 -10.52
N LEU A 11 -40.71 -22.21 -11.15
CA LEU A 11 -39.62 -21.66 -11.96
C LEU A 11 -38.48 -21.34 -11.00
N VAL A 12 -37.48 -22.21 -10.96
CA VAL A 12 -36.16 -21.87 -10.42
C VAL A 12 -35.58 -20.84 -11.40
N PRO A 13 -35.21 -19.63 -10.96
CA PRO A 13 -34.49 -18.71 -11.83
C PRO A 13 -33.17 -19.40 -12.21
N THR A 14 -32.97 -19.62 -13.50
CA THR A 14 -31.67 -20.01 -14.02
C THR A 14 -30.72 -18.85 -13.73
N VAL A 15 -29.87 -19.01 -12.71
CA VAL A 15 -28.64 -18.23 -12.57
C VAL A 15 -27.92 -18.40 -13.90
N GLY A 16 -27.72 -17.28 -14.63
CA GLY A 16 -26.96 -17.30 -15.86
C GLY A 16 -25.60 -17.93 -15.56
N ALA A 17 -25.20 -18.94 -16.32
CA ALA A 17 -23.85 -19.47 -16.24
C ALA A 17 -22.89 -18.31 -16.49
N ALA A 18 -22.10 -17.95 -15.49
CA ALA A 18 -21.02 -16.99 -15.67
C ALA A 18 -20.09 -17.52 -16.77
N ALA A 19 -19.74 -16.66 -17.70
CA ALA A 19 -18.91 -17.04 -18.82
C ALA A 19 -17.47 -17.31 -18.35
N GLU A 20 -16.83 -18.32 -18.93
CA GLU A 20 -15.36 -18.41 -18.88
C GLU A 20 -14.80 -17.10 -19.51
N ALA A 21 -13.75 -16.54 -18.91
CA ALA A 21 -12.98 -15.47 -19.54
C ALA A 21 -12.58 -15.92 -20.97
N PRO A 22 -12.68 -15.04 -21.99
CA PRO A 22 -12.33 -15.43 -23.35
C PRO A 22 -10.89 -15.92 -23.39
N ARG A 23 -10.70 -17.15 -23.86
CA ARG A 23 -9.38 -17.79 -24.00
C ARG A 23 -8.50 -17.07 -25.03
N GLU A 24 -9.11 -16.32 -25.95
CA GLU A 24 -8.43 -15.53 -26.98
C GLU A 24 -9.23 -14.25 -27.26
N PHE A 25 -8.55 -13.11 -27.27
CA PHE A 25 -9.10 -11.82 -27.68
C PHE A 25 -8.95 -11.68 -29.20
N ALA A 26 -10.08 -11.76 -29.90
CA ALA A 26 -10.10 -11.94 -31.35
C ALA A 26 -9.77 -10.68 -32.17
N VAL A 27 -9.86 -9.50 -31.57
CA VAL A 27 -9.58 -8.21 -32.24
C VAL A 27 -8.80 -7.29 -31.32
N ASP A 28 -8.01 -6.39 -31.89
CA ASP A 28 -7.36 -5.33 -31.13
C ASP A 28 -8.42 -4.34 -30.59
N GLY A 29 -8.23 -3.88 -29.35
CA GLY A 29 -9.11 -2.92 -28.71
C GLY A 29 -9.16 -3.08 -27.20
N TRP A 30 -9.97 -2.26 -26.54
CA TRP A 30 -10.27 -2.42 -25.13
C TRP A 30 -11.28 -3.55 -24.93
N TYR A 31 -11.02 -4.37 -23.92
CA TYR A 31 -11.96 -5.33 -23.37
C TYR A 31 -12.23 -4.98 -21.92
N SER A 32 -13.45 -5.22 -21.46
CA SER A 32 -13.83 -5.02 -20.05
C SER A 32 -14.61 -6.22 -19.51
N TRP A 33 -14.42 -6.53 -18.23
CA TRP A 33 -15.24 -7.51 -17.52
C TRP A 33 -15.31 -7.21 -16.03
N GLN A 34 -16.35 -7.73 -15.38
CA GLN A 34 -16.59 -7.57 -13.94
C GLN A 34 -16.35 -8.88 -13.19
N VAL A 35 -15.81 -8.76 -11.98
CA VAL A 35 -15.61 -9.85 -11.03
C VAL A 35 -15.90 -9.36 -9.61
N ALA A 36 -16.23 -10.27 -8.71
CA ALA A 36 -16.35 -9.93 -7.30
C ALA A 36 -15.01 -9.40 -6.73
N ALA A 37 -15.07 -8.26 -6.05
CA ALA A 37 -13.93 -7.58 -5.42
C ALA A 37 -13.90 -7.81 -3.90
N VAL A 38 -12.78 -7.56 -3.24
CA VAL A 38 -12.72 -7.46 -1.77
C VAL A 38 -13.70 -6.40 -1.25
N ASP A 39 -14.19 -6.57 -0.01
CA ASP A 39 -15.31 -5.77 0.52
C ASP A 39 -14.99 -4.26 0.63
N ASP A 40 -13.71 -3.91 0.78
CA ASP A 40 -13.17 -2.57 0.91
C ASP A 40 -12.39 -2.12 -0.33
N ALA A 41 -12.68 -2.72 -1.49
CA ALA A 41 -12.01 -2.36 -2.74
C ALA A 41 -12.17 -0.85 -3.03
N PRO A 42 -11.06 -0.13 -3.27
CA PRO A 42 -11.08 1.32 -3.46
C PRO A 42 -11.70 1.72 -4.81
N GLY A 43 -12.30 2.91 -4.85
CA GLY A 43 -12.78 3.55 -6.08
C GLY A 43 -11.66 4.13 -6.94
N TRP A 44 -10.67 3.31 -7.32
CA TRP A 44 -9.47 3.75 -8.04
C TRP A 44 -9.78 4.59 -9.27
N CYS A 45 -8.96 5.62 -9.48
CA CYS A 45 -9.02 6.56 -10.61
C CYS A 45 -10.30 7.44 -10.69
N CYS A 46 -11.31 7.22 -9.85
CA CYS A 46 -12.56 7.98 -9.89
C CYS A 46 -12.51 9.36 -9.24
N VAL A 47 -11.36 9.75 -8.69
CA VAL A 47 -11.20 10.99 -7.93
C VAL A 47 -9.92 11.72 -8.35
N ASP A 48 -10.05 13.01 -8.59
CA ASP A 48 -8.91 13.93 -8.69
C ASP A 48 -8.71 14.65 -7.35
N TRP A 49 -7.48 14.68 -6.85
CA TRP A 49 -7.15 15.31 -5.57
C TRP A 49 -6.43 16.64 -5.80
N ASN A 50 -7.10 17.73 -5.42
CA ASN A 50 -6.53 19.08 -5.55
C ASN A 50 -6.63 19.82 -4.21
N ARG A 51 -5.49 19.97 -3.54
CA ARG A 51 -5.33 20.77 -2.29
C ARG A 51 -6.39 20.43 -1.22
N GLY A 52 -6.57 19.13 -0.94
CA GLY A 52 -7.49 18.66 0.10
C GLY A 52 -8.97 18.61 -0.32
N ARG A 53 -9.28 18.66 -1.62
CA ARG A 53 -10.61 18.32 -2.15
C ARG A 53 -10.49 17.23 -3.20
N SER A 54 -11.31 16.20 -3.04
CA SER A 54 -11.56 15.20 -4.08
C SER A 54 -12.72 15.65 -4.97
N THR A 55 -12.54 15.54 -6.29
CA THR A 55 -13.62 15.72 -7.26
C THR A 55 -13.77 14.48 -8.10
N ALA A 56 -15.00 13.96 -8.22
CA ALA A 56 -15.29 12.83 -9.09
C ALA A 56 -14.89 13.17 -10.54
N THR A 57 -14.04 12.34 -11.14
CA THR A 57 -13.55 12.49 -12.51
C THR A 57 -13.81 11.22 -13.31
N ALA A 58 -13.81 11.36 -14.64
CA ALA A 58 -13.73 10.20 -15.52
C ALA A 58 -12.29 9.69 -15.60
N CYS A 59 -12.15 8.38 -15.75
CA CYS A 59 -10.88 7.68 -15.95
C CYS A 59 -10.51 7.61 -17.43
N ASP A 60 -9.45 8.30 -17.82
CA ASP A 60 -8.86 8.17 -19.16
C ASP A 60 -8.11 6.84 -19.28
N LEU A 61 -8.70 5.84 -19.94
CA LEU A 61 -8.08 4.53 -20.18
C LEU A 61 -6.84 4.60 -21.07
N ASP A 62 -6.69 5.65 -21.87
CA ASP A 62 -5.60 5.76 -22.85
C ASP A 62 -4.34 6.40 -22.28
N ALA A 63 -4.45 7.05 -21.11
CA ALA A 63 -3.34 7.73 -20.42
C ALA A 63 -2.11 6.82 -20.25
N ASN A 64 -0.90 7.36 -20.35
CA ASN A 64 0.30 6.57 -20.07
C ASN A 64 0.55 6.44 -18.57
N ASP A 65 0.22 7.49 -17.80
CA ASP A 65 0.36 7.51 -16.36
C ASP A 65 -0.98 7.12 -15.72
N PHE A 66 -1.16 5.83 -15.43
CA PHE A 66 -2.32 5.37 -14.66
C PHE A 66 -1.97 5.40 -13.17
N ASN A 67 -2.57 6.33 -12.44
CA ASN A 67 -2.45 6.39 -10.99
C ASN A 67 -3.72 5.80 -10.36
N PHE A 68 -3.54 4.87 -9.43
CA PHE A 68 -4.62 4.33 -8.62
C PHE A 68 -5.27 5.38 -7.70
N GLY A 69 -4.62 6.52 -7.50
CA GLY A 69 -5.01 7.59 -6.58
C GLY A 69 -4.18 7.55 -5.30
N HIS A 70 -4.40 8.51 -4.39
CA HIS A 70 -3.74 8.50 -3.08
C HIS A 70 -4.44 7.55 -2.11
N PHE A 71 -3.71 6.59 -1.55
CA PHE A 71 -4.16 5.67 -0.47
C PHE A 71 -4.27 6.36 0.90
N ASN A 72 -4.58 7.66 0.96
CA ASN A 72 -4.62 8.36 2.24
C ASN A 72 -5.82 7.88 3.06
N PHE A 73 -5.56 7.05 4.07
CA PHE A 73 -6.53 6.53 5.05
C PHE A 73 -7.24 7.61 5.88
N THR A 74 -6.95 8.88 5.63
CA THR A 74 -7.59 10.05 6.24
C THR A 74 -8.73 10.62 5.38
N ASP A 75 -8.96 10.09 4.17
CA ASP A 75 -10.08 10.50 3.33
C ASP A 75 -11.41 10.00 3.95
N ASP A 76 -12.42 10.86 3.95
CA ASP A 76 -13.62 10.76 4.79
C ASP A 76 -14.63 9.69 4.36
N GLY A 77 -14.19 8.71 3.57
CA GLY A 77 -15.02 7.62 3.08
C GLY A 77 -16.16 8.07 2.17
N SER A 78 -16.13 9.30 1.64
CA SER A 78 -17.19 9.83 0.77
C SER A 78 -17.20 9.24 -0.65
N HIS A 79 -16.25 8.35 -0.97
CA HIS A 79 -16.17 7.65 -2.24
C HIS A 79 -16.68 6.21 -2.06
N ALA A 80 -18.01 6.07 -2.09
CA ALA A 80 -18.67 4.78 -2.05
C ALA A 80 -18.07 3.85 -3.12
N ALA A 81 -17.39 2.79 -2.67
CA ALA A 81 -17.16 1.61 -3.49
C ALA A 81 -18.53 1.05 -3.89
N ASP A 82 -18.79 0.90 -5.19
CA ASP A 82 -19.99 0.20 -5.63
C ASP A 82 -19.83 -1.30 -5.32
N GLU A 83 -20.76 -1.82 -4.53
CA GLU A 83 -21.27 -3.19 -4.47
C GLU A 83 -20.29 -4.38 -4.48
N GLY A 84 -19.02 -4.21 -4.08
CA GLY A 84 -18.07 -5.33 -3.97
C GLY A 84 -17.76 -5.99 -5.31
N GLU A 85 -17.75 -5.20 -6.38
CA GLU A 85 -17.40 -5.60 -7.74
C GLU A 85 -16.18 -4.81 -8.23
N LEU A 86 -15.36 -5.46 -9.06
CA LEU A 86 -14.16 -4.91 -9.68
C LEU A 86 -14.37 -4.92 -11.19
N GLN A 87 -14.19 -3.75 -11.80
CA GLN A 87 -14.14 -3.64 -13.25
C GLN A 87 -12.69 -3.72 -13.72
N VAL A 88 -12.39 -4.73 -14.53
CA VAL A 88 -11.10 -4.89 -15.20
C VAL A 88 -11.21 -4.42 -16.64
N TYR A 89 -10.21 -3.68 -17.11
CA TYR A 89 -10.01 -3.28 -18.50
C TYR A 89 -8.67 -3.81 -19.00
N ALA A 90 -8.65 -4.34 -20.21
CA ALA A 90 -7.43 -4.78 -20.87
C ALA A 90 -7.35 -4.21 -22.29
N LEU A 91 -6.23 -3.56 -22.61
CA LEU A 91 -5.94 -3.14 -23.97
C LEU A 91 -5.21 -4.26 -24.69
N ILE A 92 -5.84 -4.81 -25.72
CA ILE A 92 -5.30 -5.93 -26.49
C ILE A 92 -4.70 -5.43 -27.82
N ARG A 93 -3.48 -5.90 -28.12
CA ARG A 93 -2.78 -5.70 -29.39
C ARG A 93 -2.13 -7.00 -29.84
N GLY A 94 -2.46 -7.46 -31.04
CA GLY A 94 -1.86 -8.69 -31.59
C GLY A 94 -2.10 -9.93 -30.73
N GLY A 95 -3.18 -9.93 -29.93
CA GLY A 95 -3.51 -11.00 -28.98
C GLY A 95 -2.84 -10.87 -27.61
N GLU A 96 -2.01 -9.86 -27.38
CA GLU A 96 -1.35 -9.61 -26.09
C GLU A 96 -1.96 -8.44 -25.33
N ALA A 97 -1.99 -8.52 -24.00
CA ALA A 97 -2.33 -7.37 -23.18
C ALA A 97 -1.13 -6.42 -23.13
N VAL A 98 -1.35 -5.19 -23.58
CA VAL A 98 -0.35 -4.11 -23.50
C VAL A 98 -0.63 -3.15 -22.33
N ARG A 99 -1.84 -3.19 -21.77
CA ARG A 99 -2.22 -2.49 -20.53
C ARG A 99 -3.32 -3.26 -19.82
N VAL A 100 -3.24 -3.30 -18.50
CA VAL A 100 -4.32 -3.75 -17.62
C VAL A 100 -4.71 -2.59 -16.70
N ARG A 101 -6.00 -2.45 -16.39
CA ARG A 101 -6.48 -1.49 -15.39
C ARG A 101 -7.59 -2.12 -14.57
N ALA A 102 -7.54 -1.88 -13.27
CA ALA A 102 -8.56 -2.26 -12.31
C ALA A 102 -9.17 -0.98 -11.72
N MET A 103 -10.49 -0.93 -11.59
CA MET A 103 -11.20 0.19 -10.96
C MET A 103 -12.61 -0.21 -10.53
N SER A 104 -13.29 0.69 -9.82
CA SER A 104 -14.70 0.52 -9.48
C SER A 104 -15.58 0.56 -10.75
N PRO A 105 -16.64 -0.26 -10.86
CA PRO A 105 -17.60 -0.17 -11.97
C PRO A 105 -18.41 1.13 -11.97
N ALA A 106 -18.48 1.85 -10.84
CA ALA A 106 -19.12 3.17 -10.75
C ALA A 106 -18.35 4.26 -11.50
N CYS A 107 -17.10 4.00 -11.85
CA CYS A 107 -16.21 4.98 -12.45
C CYS A 107 -16.57 5.26 -13.91
N PRO A 108 -16.91 6.50 -14.29
CA PRO A 108 -17.01 6.86 -15.70
C PRO A 108 -15.63 6.70 -16.36
N VAL A 109 -15.58 6.12 -17.57
CA VAL A 109 -14.32 5.95 -18.31
C VAL A 109 -14.36 6.71 -19.65
N GLU A 110 -13.22 7.23 -20.06
CA GLU A 110 -12.98 7.89 -21.34
C GLU A 110 -11.91 7.12 -22.13
N THR A 111 -12.13 6.94 -23.43
CA THR A 111 -11.15 6.32 -24.35
C THR A 111 -11.49 6.68 -25.80
N GLN A 112 -10.48 6.64 -26.66
CA GLN A 112 -10.55 6.82 -28.11
C GLN A 112 -10.91 5.53 -28.86
N GLU A 113 -10.87 4.38 -28.19
CA GLU A 113 -11.09 3.07 -28.78
C GLU A 113 -12.39 2.41 -28.26
N PRO A 114 -13.05 1.58 -29.08
CA PRO A 114 -14.24 0.86 -28.63
C PRO A 114 -13.88 -0.13 -27.51
N ILE A 115 -14.77 -0.21 -26.52
CA ILE A 115 -14.69 -1.20 -25.43
C ILE A 115 -15.62 -2.36 -25.78
N THR A 116 -15.07 -3.57 -25.79
CA THR A 116 -15.82 -4.83 -25.86
C THR A 116 -16.10 -5.32 -24.44
N ASP A 117 -17.33 -5.11 -23.98
CA ASP A 117 -17.75 -5.58 -22.66
C ASP A 117 -18.14 -7.06 -22.69
N LEU A 118 -17.50 -7.83 -21.81
CA LEU A 118 -17.71 -9.26 -21.63
C LEU A 118 -18.71 -9.55 -20.49
N GLY A 119 -19.12 -8.52 -19.73
CA GLY A 119 -20.00 -8.66 -18.58
C GLY A 119 -19.31 -9.32 -17.38
N HIS A 120 -20.08 -10.06 -16.59
CA HIS A 120 -19.54 -10.78 -15.43
C HIS A 120 -18.80 -12.05 -15.85
N VAL A 121 -17.59 -12.20 -15.33
CA VAL A 121 -16.69 -13.33 -15.56
C VAL A 121 -16.43 -14.04 -14.24
N GLU A 122 -16.30 -15.36 -14.28
CA GLU A 122 -15.91 -16.13 -13.07
C GLU A 122 -14.54 -15.65 -12.54
N PRO A 123 -14.40 -15.37 -11.23
CA PRO A 123 -13.15 -14.87 -10.66
C PRO A 123 -11.94 -15.74 -11.00
N ALA A 124 -12.09 -17.07 -10.97
CA ALA A 124 -11.02 -18.00 -11.32
C ALA A 124 -10.55 -17.85 -12.77
N ALA A 125 -11.46 -17.56 -13.71
CA ALA A 125 -11.12 -17.38 -15.12
C ALA A 125 -10.41 -16.03 -15.36
N SER A 126 -10.87 -14.97 -14.69
CA SER A 126 -10.19 -13.67 -14.70
C SER A 126 -8.78 -13.77 -14.11
N LEU A 127 -8.63 -14.41 -12.95
CA LEU A 127 -7.33 -14.67 -12.32
C LEU A 127 -6.40 -15.47 -13.23
N ALA A 128 -6.88 -16.56 -13.83
CA ALA A 128 -6.08 -17.39 -14.73
C ALA A 128 -5.56 -16.59 -15.95
N TRP A 129 -6.32 -15.60 -16.40
CA TRP A 129 -5.89 -14.70 -17.46
C TRP A 129 -4.90 -13.64 -16.97
N LEU A 130 -5.22 -12.91 -15.89
CA LEU A 130 -4.40 -11.83 -15.36
C LEU A 130 -2.99 -12.27 -14.98
N ARG A 131 -2.84 -13.49 -14.44
CA ARG A 131 -1.53 -14.07 -14.08
C ARG A 131 -0.54 -14.15 -15.24
N GLN A 132 -1.01 -14.19 -16.48
CA GLN A 132 -0.14 -14.23 -17.67
C GLN A 132 0.48 -12.85 -17.99
N TRP A 133 -0.05 -11.79 -17.37
CA TRP A 133 0.31 -10.40 -17.66
C TRP A 133 0.88 -9.68 -16.44
N VAL A 134 1.20 -10.42 -15.38
CA VAL A 134 2.02 -9.92 -14.29
C VAL A 134 3.44 -9.75 -14.84
N ARG A 135 3.96 -8.52 -14.78
CA ARG A 135 5.26 -8.11 -15.29
C ARG A 135 5.88 -7.14 -14.29
N ASP A 136 7.20 -7.12 -14.23
CA ASP A 136 7.98 -6.32 -13.27
C ASP A 136 7.88 -4.80 -13.51
N ASP A 137 7.36 -4.38 -14.68
CA ASP A 137 7.22 -2.96 -15.06
C ASP A 137 5.78 -2.43 -15.00
N ASP A 138 4.78 -3.30 -14.79
CA ASP A 138 3.36 -2.93 -14.78
C ASP A 138 2.59 -3.70 -13.68
N SER A 139 2.61 -3.15 -12.47
CA SER A 139 1.91 -3.71 -11.31
C SER A 139 0.38 -3.71 -11.46
N ASN A 140 -0.19 -3.22 -12.56
CA ASN A 140 -1.64 -3.10 -12.72
C ASN A 140 -2.36 -4.46 -12.77
N ALA A 141 -1.73 -5.48 -13.37
CA ALA A 141 -2.27 -6.84 -13.36
C ALA A 141 -2.26 -7.41 -11.93
N LEU A 142 -1.20 -7.15 -11.17
CA LEU A 142 -1.07 -7.60 -9.79
C LEU A 142 -2.05 -6.88 -8.86
N ALA A 143 -2.26 -5.57 -9.07
CA ALA A 143 -3.28 -4.76 -8.40
C ALA A 143 -4.69 -5.31 -8.65
N ALA A 144 -5.01 -5.64 -9.90
CA ALA A 144 -6.27 -6.25 -10.26
C ALA A 144 -6.45 -7.59 -9.53
N ILE A 145 -5.42 -8.46 -9.55
CA ILE A 145 -5.42 -9.73 -8.81
C ILE A 145 -5.64 -9.50 -7.31
N ALA A 146 -4.99 -8.50 -6.72
CA ALA A 146 -5.11 -8.20 -5.30
C ALA A 146 -6.54 -7.85 -4.88
N LEU A 147 -7.27 -7.12 -5.72
CA LEU A 147 -8.66 -6.78 -5.47
C LEU A 147 -9.65 -7.91 -5.75
N HIS A 148 -9.26 -9.01 -6.41
CA HIS A 148 -10.17 -10.13 -6.63
C HIS A 148 -10.56 -10.78 -5.30
N ARG A 149 -11.87 -10.98 -5.10
CA ARG A 149 -12.39 -11.71 -3.96
C ARG A 149 -12.03 -13.19 -4.07
N GLY A 150 -11.62 -13.76 -2.94
CA GLY A 150 -11.49 -15.21 -2.75
C GLY A 150 -10.10 -15.65 -2.32
N PRO A 151 -9.97 -16.96 -2.02
CA PRO A 151 -8.71 -17.52 -1.52
C PRO A 151 -7.67 -17.73 -2.63
N GLU A 152 -8.08 -17.88 -3.90
CA GLU A 152 -7.15 -18.14 -5.01
C GLU A 152 -6.29 -16.93 -5.38
N SER A 153 -6.83 -15.71 -5.25
CA SER A 153 -6.07 -14.47 -5.43
C SER A 153 -5.07 -14.28 -4.30
N LEU A 154 -5.51 -14.48 -3.05
CA LEU A 154 -4.64 -14.39 -1.87
C LEU A 154 -3.51 -15.40 -1.94
N ALA A 155 -3.81 -16.67 -2.23
CA ALA A 155 -2.82 -17.73 -2.32
C ALA A 155 -1.75 -17.42 -3.40
N PHE A 156 -2.16 -16.84 -4.53
CA PHE A 156 -1.21 -16.43 -5.57
C PHE A 156 -0.30 -15.28 -5.11
N LEU A 157 -0.86 -14.24 -4.49
CA LEU A 157 -0.06 -13.13 -3.95
C LEU A 157 0.89 -13.59 -2.84
N THR A 158 0.42 -14.45 -1.94
CA THR A 158 1.26 -15.04 -0.89
C THR A 158 2.39 -15.89 -1.48
N ASP A 159 2.13 -16.66 -2.52
CA ASP A 159 3.16 -17.46 -3.19
C ASP A 159 4.24 -16.58 -3.83
N LEU A 160 3.84 -15.54 -4.56
CA LEU A 160 4.79 -14.55 -5.11
C LEU A 160 5.62 -13.89 -4.00
N ALA A 161 4.95 -13.36 -2.98
CA ALA A 161 5.61 -12.67 -1.87
C ALA A 161 6.63 -13.55 -1.12
N LEU A 162 6.41 -14.86 -1.05
CA LEU A 162 7.30 -15.77 -0.33
C LEU A 162 8.38 -16.38 -1.22
N HIS A 163 8.08 -16.69 -2.49
CA HIS A 163 8.88 -17.59 -3.31
C HIS A 163 9.34 -17.05 -4.68
N GLU A 164 8.86 -15.89 -5.12
CA GLU A 164 9.29 -15.32 -6.40
C GLU A 164 10.80 -15.02 -6.39
N GLU A 165 11.48 -15.28 -7.51
CA GLU A 165 12.92 -15.03 -7.66
C GLU A 165 13.18 -13.56 -8.05
N ASP A 166 12.27 -12.96 -8.82
CA ASP A 166 12.31 -11.54 -9.15
C ASP A 166 11.97 -10.70 -7.90
N LYS A 167 12.93 -9.88 -7.48
CA LYS A 167 12.83 -9.12 -6.24
C LYS A 167 11.78 -8.03 -6.34
N GLU A 168 11.77 -7.29 -7.44
CA GLU A 168 10.81 -6.22 -7.69
C GLU A 168 9.38 -6.78 -7.65
N LEU A 169 9.11 -7.89 -8.35
CA LEU A 169 7.79 -8.52 -8.33
C LEU A 169 7.39 -9.05 -6.94
N ARG A 170 8.36 -9.58 -6.18
CA ARG A 170 8.16 -10.03 -4.81
C ARG A 170 7.79 -8.87 -3.89
N GLU A 171 8.48 -7.75 -4.00
CA GLU A 171 8.18 -6.50 -3.30
C GLU A 171 6.78 -5.99 -3.65
N GLU A 172 6.40 -5.99 -4.93
CA GLU A 172 5.05 -5.59 -5.34
C GLU A 172 3.96 -6.50 -4.75
N ALA A 173 4.19 -7.81 -4.69
CA ALA A 173 3.25 -8.74 -4.08
C ALA A 173 3.05 -8.44 -2.59
N VAL A 174 4.13 -8.15 -1.86
CA VAL A 174 4.08 -7.75 -0.45
C VAL A 174 3.34 -6.43 -0.26
N PHE A 175 3.59 -5.45 -1.13
CA PHE A 175 2.87 -4.19 -1.13
C PHE A 175 1.36 -4.42 -1.28
N TRP A 176 0.95 -5.19 -2.28
CA TRP A 176 -0.47 -5.47 -2.55
C TRP A 176 -1.15 -6.31 -1.46
N LEU A 177 -0.41 -7.23 -0.83
CA LEU A 177 -0.89 -7.93 0.37
C LEU A 177 -1.20 -6.94 1.50
N GLY A 178 -0.37 -5.91 1.70
CA GLY A 178 -0.59 -4.88 2.71
C GLY A 178 -1.67 -3.86 2.35
N GLN A 179 -1.81 -3.51 1.08
CA GLN A 179 -2.80 -2.50 0.65
C GLN A 179 -4.21 -3.05 0.56
N ALA A 180 -4.39 -4.23 -0.03
CA ALA A 180 -5.70 -4.75 -0.37
C ALA A 180 -6.15 -5.91 0.54
N ARG A 181 -5.21 -6.63 1.17
CA ARG A 181 -5.47 -7.94 1.81
C ARG A 181 -4.93 -8.04 3.24
N ILE A 182 -4.70 -6.92 3.91
CA ILE A 182 -3.96 -6.91 5.18
C ILE A 182 -4.60 -7.78 6.27
N ALA A 183 -5.93 -7.82 6.33
CA ALA A 183 -6.66 -8.63 7.30
C ALA A 183 -6.35 -10.13 7.15
N GLU A 184 -6.16 -10.60 5.91
CA GLU A 184 -5.82 -12.00 5.63
C GLU A 184 -4.32 -12.26 5.48
N SER A 185 -3.51 -11.23 5.26
CA SER A 185 -2.08 -11.34 4.92
C SER A 185 -1.11 -10.92 6.03
N LEU A 186 -1.60 -10.35 7.14
CA LEU A 186 -0.76 -9.84 8.22
C LEU A 186 0.28 -10.87 8.70
N SER A 187 -0.07 -12.15 8.84
CA SER A 187 0.88 -13.18 9.26
C SER A 187 2.01 -13.39 8.25
N THR A 188 1.72 -13.31 6.95
CA THR A 188 2.73 -13.41 5.88
C THR A 188 3.65 -12.18 5.89
N ILE A 189 3.09 -10.97 6.05
CA ILE A 189 3.91 -9.75 6.14
C ILE A 189 4.82 -9.80 7.38
N VAL A 190 4.31 -10.24 8.52
CA VAL A 190 5.12 -10.43 9.74
C VAL A 190 6.19 -11.50 9.56
N GLU A 191 5.89 -12.60 8.87
CA GLU A 191 6.89 -13.62 8.53
C GLU A 191 8.03 -13.03 7.71
N LEU A 192 7.73 -12.23 6.68
CA LEU A 192 8.74 -11.57 5.86
C LEU A 192 9.52 -10.52 6.65
N MET A 193 8.84 -9.65 7.38
CA MET A 193 9.42 -8.57 8.18
C MET A 193 10.47 -9.04 9.20
N PHE A 194 10.34 -10.26 9.74
CA PHE A 194 11.26 -10.79 10.76
C PHE A 194 12.03 -12.05 10.34
N GLY A 195 11.65 -12.68 9.24
CA GLY A 195 12.18 -13.98 8.81
C GLY A 195 12.95 -13.94 7.50
N ASP A 196 12.77 -12.91 6.67
CA ASP A 196 13.46 -12.84 5.38
C ASP A 196 14.98 -12.64 5.55
N GLU A 197 15.76 -13.31 4.70
CA GLU A 197 17.22 -13.21 4.71
C GLU A 197 17.70 -11.92 4.04
N ASP A 198 16.95 -11.40 3.07
CA ASP A 198 17.25 -10.12 2.42
C ASP A 198 16.79 -8.95 3.35
N PRO A 199 17.71 -8.09 3.83
CA PRO A 199 17.34 -6.91 4.61
C PRO A 199 16.37 -5.98 3.89
N ASP A 200 16.49 -5.83 2.57
CA ASP A 200 15.63 -4.93 1.81
C ASP A 200 14.19 -5.45 1.80
N MET A 201 13.99 -6.77 1.71
CA MET A 201 12.67 -7.39 1.81
C MET A 201 12.05 -7.22 3.20
N ARG A 202 12.86 -7.31 4.27
CA ARG A 202 12.38 -7.04 5.63
C ARG A 202 11.95 -5.58 5.79
N ALA A 203 12.71 -4.64 5.20
CA ALA A 203 12.38 -3.22 5.21
C ALA A 203 11.13 -2.92 4.37
N HIS A 204 11.01 -3.53 3.19
CA HIS A 204 9.85 -3.38 2.32
C HIS A 204 8.56 -3.96 2.94
N ALA A 205 8.65 -5.08 3.65
CA ALA A 205 7.53 -5.60 4.43
C ALA A 205 7.09 -4.61 5.54
N ALA A 206 8.04 -3.93 6.18
CA ALA A 206 7.76 -2.86 7.14
C ALA A 206 7.04 -1.67 6.48
N PHE A 207 7.50 -1.27 5.29
CA PHE A 207 6.84 -0.25 4.48
C PHE A 207 5.41 -0.65 4.12
N ALA A 208 5.19 -1.85 3.57
CA ALA A 208 3.86 -2.34 3.22
C ALA A 208 2.91 -2.37 4.44
N LEU A 209 3.43 -2.75 5.61
CA LEU A 209 2.69 -2.71 6.87
C LEU A 209 2.37 -1.28 7.32
N ALA A 210 3.35 -0.36 7.26
CA ALA A 210 3.18 1.04 7.65
C ALA A 210 2.10 1.74 6.80
N GLN A 211 2.05 1.40 5.51
CA GLN A 211 1.06 1.88 4.56
C GLN A 211 -0.27 1.11 4.62
N SER A 212 -0.48 0.22 5.58
CA SER A 212 -1.70 -0.59 5.67
C SER A 212 -2.67 -0.11 6.77
N SER A 213 -3.87 -0.66 6.76
CA SER A 213 -4.86 -0.49 7.82
C SER A 213 -4.64 -1.44 9.03
N ALA A 214 -3.51 -2.18 9.10
CA ALA A 214 -3.22 -3.08 10.21
C ALA A 214 -3.23 -2.35 11.57
N PRO A 215 -4.05 -2.79 12.54
CA PRO A 215 -4.06 -2.18 13.86
C PRO A 215 -2.75 -2.41 14.63
N GLU A 216 -2.02 -3.49 14.36
CA GLU A 216 -0.76 -3.84 15.02
C GLU A 216 0.48 -3.12 14.43
N ARG A 217 0.32 -2.30 13.38
CA ARG A 217 1.47 -1.69 12.65
C ARG A 217 2.47 -0.99 13.57
N THR A 218 1.98 -0.22 14.55
CA THR A 218 2.83 0.55 15.46
C THR A 218 3.69 -0.36 16.34
N GLU A 219 3.08 -1.41 16.91
CA GLU A 219 3.80 -2.37 17.76
C GLU A 219 4.86 -3.14 16.96
N LEU A 220 4.51 -3.57 15.75
CA LEU A 220 5.40 -4.33 14.88
C LEU A 220 6.58 -3.49 14.39
N LEU A 221 6.36 -2.23 14.01
CA LEU A 221 7.45 -1.30 13.65
C LEU A 221 8.39 -1.04 14.83
N ILE A 222 7.84 -0.84 16.04
CA ILE A 222 8.66 -0.71 17.25
C ILE A 222 9.49 -1.96 17.50
N ARG A 223 8.91 -3.14 17.30
CA ARG A 223 9.61 -4.41 17.46
C ARG A 223 10.77 -4.54 16.45
N GLN A 224 10.53 -4.28 15.17
CA GLN A 224 11.58 -4.35 14.16
C GLN A 224 12.69 -3.33 14.40
N GLY A 225 12.33 -2.09 14.75
CA GLY A 225 13.28 -1.04 15.13
C GLY A 225 14.17 -1.42 16.32
N ARG A 226 13.74 -2.34 17.19
CA ARG A 226 14.53 -2.84 18.34
C ARG A 226 15.31 -4.11 18.05
N GLU A 227 14.74 -5.01 17.25
CA GLU A 227 15.18 -6.40 17.18
C GLU A 227 15.84 -6.77 15.85
N ASP A 228 15.70 -5.96 14.78
CA ASP A 228 16.29 -6.32 13.49
C ASP A 228 17.82 -6.38 13.57
N ARG A 229 18.38 -7.42 12.93
CA ARG A 229 19.82 -7.67 12.86
C ARG A 229 20.58 -6.62 12.06
N ASP A 230 19.92 -5.96 11.11
CA ASP A 230 20.50 -4.94 10.26
C ASP A 230 20.16 -3.54 10.78
N ALA A 231 21.15 -2.65 10.87
CA ALA A 231 20.94 -1.30 11.39
C ALA A 231 20.04 -0.46 10.46
N GLY A 232 20.24 -0.58 9.14
CA GLY A 232 19.44 0.12 8.13
C GLY A 232 17.96 -0.22 8.24
N VAL A 233 17.66 -1.51 8.40
CA VAL A 233 16.29 -1.99 8.59
C VAL A 233 15.67 -1.44 9.90
N ARG A 234 16.45 -1.36 10.99
CA ARG A 234 15.97 -0.72 12.23
C ARG A 234 15.65 0.76 12.00
N GLY A 235 16.51 1.49 11.28
CA GLY A 235 16.30 2.89 10.94
C GLY A 235 15.06 3.15 10.08
N GLU A 236 14.82 2.30 9.08
CA GLU A 236 13.61 2.40 8.25
C GLU A 236 12.34 2.14 9.08
N ALA A 237 12.37 1.18 10.00
CA ALA A 237 11.24 0.97 10.92
C ALA A 237 10.98 2.22 11.79
N TRP A 238 12.04 2.90 12.26
CA TRP A 238 11.90 4.18 12.97
C TRP A 238 11.35 5.29 12.08
N MET A 239 11.77 5.34 10.82
CA MET A 239 11.28 6.30 9.84
C MET A 239 9.77 6.15 9.62
N TRP A 240 9.31 4.94 9.34
CA TRP A 240 7.87 4.66 9.17
C TRP A 240 7.08 4.94 10.44
N LEU A 241 7.65 4.64 11.61
CA LEU A 241 7.03 4.94 12.90
C LEU A 241 6.90 6.46 13.12
N ALA A 242 7.91 7.25 12.77
CA ALA A 242 7.86 8.72 12.88
C ALA A 242 6.75 9.32 11.99
N GLN A 243 6.68 8.87 10.74
CA GLN A 243 5.68 9.35 9.76
C GLN A 243 4.25 8.92 10.12
N SER A 244 4.07 7.81 10.85
CA SER A 244 2.74 7.33 11.25
C SER A 244 1.98 8.29 12.17
N GLY A 245 2.69 9.21 12.84
CA GLY A 245 2.11 10.14 13.82
C GLY A 245 1.61 9.47 15.09
N ALA A 246 1.92 8.19 15.34
CA ALA A 246 1.46 7.50 16.54
C ALA A 246 1.98 8.19 17.82
N PRO A 247 1.17 8.28 18.89
CA PRO A 247 1.59 8.94 20.14
C PRO A 247 2.85 8.32 20.75
N GLU A 248 3.02 7.01 20.61
CA GLU A 248 4.13 6.24 21.17
C GLU A 248 5.43 6.35 20.35
N SER A 249 5.37 6.87 19.11
CA SER A 249 6.50 6.90 18.17
C SER A 249 7.74 7.57 18.76
N GLU A 250 7.58 8.79 19.25
CA GLU A 250 8.68 9.63 19.72
C GLU A 250 9.39 9.00 20.93
N ALA A 251 8.63 8.47 21.90
CA ALA A 251 9.22 7.80 23.06
C ALA A 251 10.00 6.53 22.66
N ALA A 252 9.50 5.76 21.68
CA ALA A 252 10.18 4.57 21.19
C ALA A 252 11.49 4.92 20.45
N ILE A 253 11.45 5.94 19.58
CA ILE A 253 12.64 6.38 18.82
C ILE A 253 13.69 7.01 19.77
N PHE A 254 13.26 7.77 20.78
CA PHE A 254 14.17 8.29 21.81
C PHE A 254 14.92 7.20 22.59
N ALA A 255 14.28 6.06 22.84
CA ALA A 255 14.93 4.93 23.49
C ALA A 255 16.07 4.37 22.61
N ALA A 256 15.86 4.31 21.29
CA ALA A 256 16.85 3.82 20.33
C ALA A 256 18.16 4.64 20.35
N LEU A 257 18.11 5.95 20.67
CA LEU A 257 19.31 6.79 20.83
C LEU A 257 20.29 6.25 21.88
N ARG A 258 19.83 5.45 22.85
CA ARG A 258 20.67 4.88 23.91
C ARG A 258 20.79 3.36 23.82
N GLU A 259 19.76 2.70 23.32
CA GLU A 259 19.64 1.25 23.30
C GLU A 259 20.19 0.62 22.02
N ASP A 260 20.25 1.35 20.91
CA ASP A 260 20.74 0.78 19.65
C ASP A 260 22.24 0.44 19.77
N PRO A 261 22.62 -0.82 19.47
CA PRO A 261 23.99 -1.28 19.64
C PRO A 261 24.96 -0.63 18.64
N SER A 262 24.48 -0.14 17.51
CA SER A 262 25.27 0.43 16.42
C SER A 262 25.23 1.96 16.45
N ALA A 263 26.34 2.60 16.08
CA ALA A 263 26.35 4.06 15.92
C ALA A 263 25.38 4.50 14.80
N ASP A 264 25.38 3.76 13.69
CA ASP A 264 24.50 3.98 12.54
C ASP A 264 23.01 3.94 12.93
N GLY A 265 22.56 2.92 13.67
CA GLY A 265 21.18 2.86 14.14
C GLY A 265 20.79 3.98 15.11
N ARG A 266 21.74 4.46 15.95
CA ARG A 266 21.51 5.66 16.78
C ARG A 266 21.40 6.93 15.92
N GLU A 267 22.22 7.08 14.88
CA GLU A 267 22.15 8.19 13.93
C GLU A 267 20.83 8.18 13.15
N GLN A 268 20.38 7.01 12.69
CA GLN A 268 19.09 6.84 12.03
C GLN A 268 17.91 7.15 12.96
N ALA A 269 18.01 6.86 14.26
CA ALA A 269 17.01 7.28 15.23
C ALA A 269 16.96 8.81 15.39
N VAL A 270 18.09 9.53 15.32
CA VAL A 270 18.07 11.01 15.27
C VAL A 270 17.38 11.50 14.00
N PHE A 271 17.65 10.88 12.85
CA PHE A 271 16.99 11.22 11.60
C PHE A 271 15.49 10.95 11.66
N ALA A 272 15.05 9.81 12.19
CA ALA A 272 13.63 9.53 12.38
C ALA A 272 12.93 10.58 13.28
N LEU A 273 13.61 11.10 14.32
CA LEU A 273 13.08 12.20 15.14
C LEU A 273 12.98 13.52 14.37
N SER A 274 13.82 13.77 13.35
CA SER A 274 13.69 14.97 12.50
C SER A 274 12.50 14.90 11.55
N GLU A 275 12.05 13.69 11.21
CA GLU A 275 10.90 13.46 10.33
C GLU A 275 9.56 13.35 11.10
N LEU A 276 9.58 13.58 12.42
CA LEU A 276 8.33 13.76 13.17
C LEU A 276 7.58 15.01 12.66
N PRO A 277 6.23 15.02 12.71
CA PRO A 277 5.47 16.20 12.33
C PRO A 277 5.82 17.46 13.16
N ASP A 278 6.11 18.56 12.47
CA ASP A 278 6.28 19.95 12.95
C ASP A 278 7.02 20.13 14.30
N ASP A 279 6.30 20.61 15.30
CA ASP A 279 6.79 21.07 16.61
C ASP A 279 7.46 19.94 17.41
N ARG A 280 7.04 18.69 17.17
CA ARG A 280 7.62 17.51 17.82
C ARG A 280 9.06 17.26 17.39
N ALA A 281 9.38 17.47 16.11
CA ALA A 281 10.74 17.30 15.63
C ALA A 281 11.68 18.33 16.29
N VAL A 282 11.30 19.61 16.26
CA VAL A 282 12.09 20.70 16.86
C VAL A 282 12.28 20.49 18.37
N GLY A 283 11.22 20.12 19.09
CA GLY A 283 11.27 19.81 20.52
C GLY A 283 12.19 18.62 20.85
N SER A 284 12.05 17.53 20.08
CA SER A 284 12.88 16.32 20.23
C SER A 284 14.36 16.63 20.01
N LEU A 285 14.70 17.30 18.91
CA LEU A 285 16.07 17.65 18.56
C LEU A 285 16.67 18.62 19.58
N THR A 286 15.90 19.63 20.03
CA THR A 286 16.31 20.56 21.10
C THR A 286 16.65 19.83 22.40
N GLN A 287 15.84 18.85 22.79
CA GLN A 287 16.10 18.02 23.96
C GLN A 287 17.43 17.26 23.82
N ILE A 288 17.71 16.67 22.66
CA ILE A 288 18.96 15.93 22.41
C ILE A 288 20.16 16.86 22.50
N VAL A 289 20.14 18.01 21.82
CA VAL A 289 21.30 18.92 21.80
C VAL A 289 21.64 19.44 23.21
N ARG A 290 20.63 19.65 24.06
CA ARG A 290 20.78 20.11 25.45
C ARG A 290 21.17 19.00 26.43
N ASP A 291 20.97 17.73 26.09
CA ASP A 291 21.32 16.60 26.98
C ASP A 291 22.84 16.38 27.01
N THR A 292 23.51 16.98 27.99
CA THR A 292 24.97 16.81 28.19
C THR A 292 25.40 15.37 28.55
N GLY A 293 24.46 14.50 28.90
CA GLY A 293 24.71 13.07 29.12
C GLY A 293 24.64 12.24 27.83
N MET A 294 24.15 12.83 26.73
CA MET A 294 24.10 12.20 25.42
C MET A 294 25.48 12.24 24.74
N ASP A 295 25.79 11.22 23.94
CA ASP A 295 27.02 11.18 23.13
C ASP A 295 27.13 12.43 22.25
N LEU A 296 28.35 12.97 22.15
CA LEU A 296 28.64 14.17 21.37
C LEU A 296 28.24 14.00 19.90
N ALA A 297 28.51 12.83 19.32
CA ALA A 297 28.15 12.55 17.92
C ALA A 297 26.63 12.65 17.69
N ILE A 298 25.83 12.12 18.62
CA ILE A 298 24.36 12.18 18.57
C ILE A 298 23.87 13.63 18.73
N ARG A 299 24.49 14.41 19.62
CA ARG A 299 24.17 15.83 19.79
C ARG A 299 24.54 16.66 18.56
N GLU A 300 25.67 16.36 17.92
CA GLU A 300 26.09 17.02 16.67
C GLU A 300 25.12 16.70 15.52
N GLN A 301 24.67 15.45 15.41
CA GLN A 301 23.67 15.06 14.42
C GLN A 301 22.32 15.72 14.67
N ALA A 302 21.88 15.80 15.93
CA ALA A 302 20.63 16.48 16.28
C ALA A 302 20.72 17.99 15.98
N LEU A 303 21.88 18.61 16.23
CA LEU A 303 22.13 20.00 15.88
C LEU A 303 22.10 20.22 14.35
N PHE A 304 22.65 19.28 13.57
CA PHE A 304 22.57 19.33 12.12
C PHE A 304 21.12 19.37 11.62
N TRP A 305 20.27 18.47 12.09
CA TRP A 305 18.86 18.43 11.69
C TRP A 305 18.05 19.61 12.23
N LEU A 306 18.32 20.04 13.46
CA LEU A 306 17.69 21.23 14.04
C LEU A 306 17.98 22.48 13.20
N ALA A 307 19.19 22.58 12.63
CA ALA A 307 19.57 23.68 11.75
C ALA A 307 18.91 23.63 10.35
N GLN A 308 18.33 22.50 9.96
CA GLN A 308 17.51 22.39 8.74
C GLN A 308 16.04 22.77 8.98
N SER A 309 15.61 22.85 10.24
CA SER A 309 14.25 23.24 10.60
C SER A 309 14.06 24.75 10.45
N ASP A 310 13.05 25.16 9.69
CA ASP A 310 12.63 26.57 9.62
C ASP A 310 11.68 26.89 10.81
N SER A 311 12.26 27.04 12.00
CA SER A 311 11.53 27.26 13.26
C SER A 311 12.22 28.28 14.15
N ASP A 312 11.45 29.24 14.68
CA ASP A 312 11.92 30.22 15.65
C ASP A 312 12.53 29.55 16.90
N GLU A 313 11.95 28.43 17.36
CA GLU A 313 12.49 27.67 18.51
C GLU A 313 13.85 27.03 18.19
N ALA A 314 14.03 26.56 16.95
CA ALA A 314 15.31 26.03 16.50
C ALA A 314 16.38 27.13 16.49
N TYR A 315 16.05 28.31 15.95
CA TYR A 315 16.96 29.47 15.93
C TYR A 315 17.33 29.93 17.35
N GLU A 316 16.36 30.05 18.26
CA GLU A 316 16.61 30.42 19.66
C GLU A 316 17.53 29.41 20.38
N THR A 317 17.34 28.12 20.12
CA THR A 317 18.17 27.06 20.69
C THR A 317 19.61 27.14 20.18
N ILE A 318 19.79 27.37 18.87
CA ILE A 318 21.12 27.52 18.27
C ILE A 318 21.83 28.78 18.81
N ASP A 319 21.13 29.91 18.90
CA ASP A 319 21.67 31.16 19.45
C ASP A 319 22.14 30.99 20.89
N ALA A 320 21.35 30.30 21.72
CA ALA A 320 21.72 30.02 23.11
C ALA A 320 22.98 29.14 23.23
N LEU A 321 23.14 28.14 22.34
CA LEU A 321 24.31 27.27 22.30
C LEU A 321 25.58 28.00 21.86
N LEU A 322 25.46 28.93 20.91
CA LEU A 322 26.58 29.74 20.44
C LEU A 322 26.98 30.82 21.46
N SER A 323 25.99 31.36 22.18
CA SER A 323 26.21 32.42 23.18
C SER A 323 26.78 31.91 24.51
N THR A 324 26.77 30.61 24.76
CA THR A 324 27.25 30.00 26.02
C THR A 324 28.73 29.59 25.99
N ARG A 325 29.45 29.86 24.90
CA ARG A 325 30.91 29.66 24.81
C ARG A 325 31.67 30.93 25.18
N ASP A 326 31.86 31.13 26.50
CA ASP A 326 32.94 31.96 27.08
C ASP A 326 34.09 31.08 27.60
#